data_AF-A0A6G7CAY2-F1
#
_entry.id   AF-A0A6G7CAY2-F1
#
_cell.length_a   1.000
_cell.length_b   1.000
_cell.length_c   1.000
_cell.angle_alpha   90.00
_cell.angle_beta   90.00
_cell.angle_gamma   90.00
#
_symmetry.space_group_name_H-M   'P 1'
#
loop_
_entity.id
_entity.type
_entity.pdbx_description
1 polymer ?
#
loop_
_entity_poly.entity_id
_entity_poly.type
_entity_poly.pdbx_seq_one_letter_code
_entity_poly.pdbx_strand_id
1 'polypeptide(L)'
;MKKNRPLILITNDDGVSAPGIRALISVMAELGEIVVVAPDTPQSAMGHAITINSTLYLNKISKDNDPFLEYSCSGTPVDCVKLAVNEILKRKPDLCVSGVNHGSNSSINVIYSGTMSAAVEAGIEGIPAIGFSLLDYDWNADFDTIKSFIRKISVEVLENGLPEGVVLNVNFPKLKEEDIKGIRICRQAKAIWVEKFDKRKTPQGRDYYWLAGEFVNQDKGEDTDEWALENGFISVVPVQFDLTAHHAIQQLNTWKWNE
;
A
#
# COMPACT_ATOMS: atom_id res chain seq x y z
N MET A 1 -7.01 33.48 4.30
CA MET A 1 -5.61 33.04 4.08
C MET A 1 -5.64 32.02 2.95
N LYS A 2 -4.83 32.13 1.90
CA LYS A 2 -4.75 31.07 0.88
C LYS A 2 -4.32 29.79 1.62
N LYS A 3 -5.18 28.76 1.64
CA LYS A 3 -4.81 27.44 2.15
C LYS A 3 -3.57 27.03 1.35
N ASN A 4 -2.44 26.78 2.00
CA ASN A 4 -1.27 26.24 1.28
C ASN A 4 -1.71 24.95 0.59
N ARG A 5 -1.19 24.70 -0.61
CA ARG A 5 -1.48 23.43 -1.31
C ARG A 5 -0.97 22.28 -0.43
N PRO A 6 -1.72 21.18 -0.30
CA PRO A 6 -1.27 20.03 0.49
C PRO A 6 0.00 19.45 -0.14
N LEU A 7 0.96 19.05 0.68
CA LEU A 7 2.14 18.29 0.25
C LEU A 7 1.83 16.81 0.32
N ILE A 8 2.01 16.11 -0.79
CA ILE A 8 1.66 14.70 -0.94
C ILE A 8 2.93 13.90 -1.26
N LEU A 9 3.26 12.94 -0.40
CA LEU A 9 4.32 11.97 -0.65
C LEU A 9 3.75 10.79 -1.44
N ILE A 10 4.42 10.41 -2.53
CA ILE A 10 4.01 9.30 -3.40
C ILE A 10 5.12 8.24 -3.43
N THR A 11 4.74 6.99 -3.24
CA THR A 11 5.63 5.83 -3.32
C THR A 11 4.91 4.60 -3.88
N ASN A 12 5.59 3.47 -4.03
CA ASN A 12 5.02 2.17 -4.38
C ASN A 12 6.03 1.04 -4.09
N ASP A 13 5.67 -0.19 -4.46
CA ASP A 13 6.54 -1.37 -4.44
C ASP A 13 6.86 -1.95 -5.83
N ASP A 14 6.15 -1.54 -6.89
CA ASP A 14 6.46 -1.96 -8.28
C ASP A 14 7.66 -1.21 -8.88
N GLY A 15 8.13 -0.15 -8.21
CA GLY A 15 9.24 0.68 -8.62
C GLY A 15 8.84 1.97 -9.33
N VAL A 16 9.77 2.91 -9.40
CA VAL A 16 9.53 4.30 -9.82
C VAL A 16 8.99 4.39 -11.26
N SER A 17 9.37 3.51 -12.18
CA SER A 17 8.91 3.56 -13.57
C SER A 17 7.56 2.87 -13.82
N ALA A 18 6.94 2.27 -12.80
CA ALA A 18 5.73 1.47 -12.98
C ALA A 18 4.52 2.32 -13.43
N PRO A 19 3.64 1.78 -14.31
CA PRO A 19 2.50 2.54 -14.82
C PRO A 19 1.50 2.94 -13.72
N GLY A 20 1.33 2.10 -12.70
CA GLY A 20 0.46 2.40 -11.55
C GLY A 20 0.88 3.63 -10.75
N ILE A 21 2.19 3.82 -10.48
CA ILE A 21 2.67 5.03 -9.80
C ILE A 21 2.59 6.26 -10.72
N ARG A 22 2.78 6.11 -12.04
CA ARG A 22 2.56 7.21 -13.00
C ARG A 22 1.11 7.68 -13.00
N ALA A 23 0.15 6.75 -12.96
CA ALA A 23 -1.27 7.07 -12.83
C ALA A 23 -1.54 7.80 -11.51
N LEU A 24 -0.99 7.32 -10.39
CA LEU A 24 -1.14 7.96 -9.09
C LEU A 24 -0.58 9.39 -9.06
N ILE A 25 0.61 9.60 -9.61
CA ILE A 25 1.22 10.93 -9.77
C ILE A 25 0.29 11.87 -10.55
N SER A 26 -0.29 11.41 -11.65
CA SER A 26 -1.19 12.24 -12.46
C SER A 26 -2.38 12.78 -11.66
N VAL A 27 -2.97 11.96 -10.78
CA VAL A 27 -4.09 12.36 -9.93
C VAL A 27 -3.63 13.27 -8.79
N MET A 28 -2.54 12.91 -8.10
CA MET A 28 -2.06 13.68 -6.94
C MET A 28 -1.53 15.06 -7.31
N ALA A 29 -0.95 15.22 -8.51
CA ALA A 29 -0.49 16.51 -9.02
C ALA A 29 -1.61 17.55 -9.15
N GLU A 30 -2.85 17.10 -9.38
CA GLU A 30 -4.03 17.99 -9.39
C GLU A 30 -4.39 18.49 -7.98
N LEU A 31 -4.12 17.69 -6.95
CA LEU A 31 -4.55 17.95 -5.58
C LEU A 31 -3.56 18.82 -4.80
N GLY A 32 -2.26 18.68 -5.05
CA GLY A 32 -1.24 19.22 -4.15
C GLY A 32 0.10 19.55 -4.80
N GLU A 33 1.07 19.88 -3.94
CA GLU A 33 2.51 19.78 -4.23
C GLU A 33 2.89 18.31 -4.03
N ILE A 34 3.61 17.70 -4.97
CA ILE A 34 3.96 16.28 -4.86
C ILE A 34 5.47 16.07 -4.76
N VAL A 35 5.86 15.03 -4.03
CA VAL A 35 7.22 14.49 -4.00
C VAL A 35 7.12 12.98 -4.15
N VAL A 36 7.89 12.43 -5.09
CA VAL A 36 7.90 11.00 -5.41
C VAL A 36 9.21 10.39 -4.93
N VAL A 37 9.11 9.33 -4.13
CA VAL A 37 10.26 8.51 -3.73
C VAL A 37 9.84 7.05 -3.80
N ALA A 38 10.42 6.31 -4.73
CA ALA A 38 10.04 4.93 -4.98
C ALA A 38 11.26 4.04 -5.23
N PRO A 39 11.15 2.71 -5.03
CA PRO A 39 12.22 1.78 -5.33
C PRO A 39 12.69 1.86 -6.80
N ASP A 40 13.98 1.59 -7.04
CA ASP A 40 14.55 1.49 -8.39
C ASP A 40 14.19 0.18 -9.11
N THR A 41 13.75 -0.82 -8.35
CA THR A 41 13.44 -2.19 -8.77
C THR A 41 12.16 -2.67 -8.08
N PRO A 42 11.42 -3.62 -8.67
CA PRO A 42 10.25 -4.20 -8.00
C PRO A 42 10.62 -4.88 -6.68
N GLN A 43 9.85 -4.58 -5.63
CA GLN A 43 10.04 -5.04 -4.24
C GLN A 43 8.78 -5.78 -3.72
N SER A 44 8.04 -6.44 -4.60
CA SER A 44 6.82 -7.17 -4.24
C SER A 44 7.09 -8.28 -3.21
N ALA A 45 6.13 -8.50 -2.30
CA ALA A 45 6.17 -9.52 -1.25
C ALA A 45 7.32 -9.38 -0.21
N MET A 46 7.94 -8.20 -0.11
CA MET A 46 8.97 -7.93 0.91
C MET A 46 8.37 -7.67 2.31
N GLY A 47 7.06 -7.47 2.42
CA GLY A 47 6.41 -7.03 3.66
C GLY A 47 7.00 -5.71 4.17
N HIS A 48 6.99 -5.54 5.49
CA HIS A 48 7.49 -4.34 6.16
C HIS A 48 9.02 -4.41 6.41
N ALA A 49 9.78 -4.82 5.40
CA ALA A 49 11.23 -4.91 5.46
C ALA A 49 11.88 -3.52 5.49
N ILE A 50 13.02 -3.42 6.18
CA ILE A 50 13.88 -2.22 6.22
C ILE A 50 15.34 -2.60 5.95
N THR A 51 16.09 -1.69 5.35
CA THR A 51 17.51 -1.92 5.04
C THR A 51 18.39 -1.41 6.18
N ILE A 52 18.94 -2.34 6.98
CA ILE A 52 19.85 -2.01 8.10
C ILE A 52 21.31 -2.35 7.80
N ASN A 53 21.54 -3.49 7.14
CA ASN A 53 22.88 -4.08 6.98
C ASN A 53 23.53 -3.76 5.63
N SER A 54 23.06 -2.73 4.92
CA SER A 54 23.56 -2.32 3.61
C SER A 54 23.34 -0.83 3.41
N THR A 55 24.10 -0.22 2.50
CA THR A 55 23.98 1.20 2.17
C THR A 55 22.76 1.45 1.29
N LEU A 56 22.00 2.49 1.62
CA LEU A 56 20.91 3.01 0.80
C LEU A 56 21.42 4.11 -0.13
N TYR A 57 20.98 4.08 -1.39
CA TYR A 57 21.26 5.09 -2.38
C TYR A 57 19.97 5.79 -2.79
N LEU A 58 20.03 7.11 -2.88
CA LEU A 58 18.94 7.95 -3.32
C LEU A 58 19.39 8.77 -4.53
N ASN A 59 18.72 8.59 -5.66
CA ASN A 59 19.05 9.26 -6.91
C ASN A 59 17.91 10.18 -7.33
N LYS A 60 18.18 11.50 -7.44
CA LYS A 60 17.23 12.46 -8.00
C LYS A 60 17.09 12.19 -9.50
N ILE A 61 15.88 11.83 -9.93
CA ILE A 61 15.55 11.56 -11.33
C ILE A 61 14.98 12.82 -11.99
N SER A 62 14.22 13.63 -11.25
CA SER A 62 13.67 14.87 -11.80
C SER A 62 14.75 15.92 -12.05
N LYS A 63 14.55 16.72 -13.09
CA LYS A 63 15.37 17.89 -13.42
C LYS A 63 14.92 19.10 -12.61
N ASP A 64 15.76 20.12 -12.51
CA ASP A 64 15.48 21.30 -11.68
C ASP A 64 14.25 22.11 -12.16
N ASN A 65 13.86 21.97 -13.43
CA ASN A 65 12.70 22.63 -14.00
C ASN A 65 11.44 21.74 -14.04
N ASP A 66 11.51 20.50 -13.54
CA ASP A 66 10.36 19.62 -13.50
C ASP A 66 9.35 20.10 -12.45
N PRO A 67 8.05 19.86 -12.64
CA PRO A 67 7.00 20.39 -11.77
C PRO A 67 7.00 19.79 -10.36
N PHE A 68 7.76 18.71 -10.13
CA PHE A 68 7.86 18.04 -8.85
C PHE A 68 9.21 17.34 -8.68
N LEU A 69 9.51 16.99 -7.42
CA LEU A 69 10.69 16.22 -7.09
C LEU A 69 10.42 14.72 -7.23
N GLU A 70 11.33 14.03 -7.90
CA GLU A 70 11.24 12.59 -8.10
C GLU A 70 12.58 11.93 -7.84
N TYR A 71 12.57 10.89 -7.00
CA TYR A 71 13.74 10.13 -6.60
C TYR A 71 13.51 8.63 -6.78
N SER A 72 14.57 7.93 -7.20
CA SER A 72 14.66 6.47 -7.02
C SER A 72 15.49 6.14 -5.80
N CYS A 73 15.10 5.08 -5.11
CA CYS A 73 15.78 4.55 -3.94
C CYS A 73 16.19 3.10 -4.18
N SER A 74 17.39 2.72 -3.75
CA SER A 74 17.85 1.31 -3.81
C SER A 74 17.26 0.43 -2.70
N GLY A 75 16.38 0.98 -1.87
CA GLY A 75 15.80 0.31 -0.71
C GLY A 75 14.38 -0.19 -0.95
N THR A 76 13.74 -0.55 0.16
CA THR A 76 12.34 -0.98 0.22
C THR A 76 11.37 0.23 0.12
N PRO A 77 10.07 -0.01 -0.09
CA PRO A 77 9.06 1.04 0.01
C PRO A 77 9.06 1.76 1.37
N VAL A 78 9.38 1.04 2.45
CA VAL A 78 9.52 1.60 3.81
C VAL A 78 10.73 2.54 3.89
N ASP A 79 11.87 2.11 3.35
CA ASP A 79 13.08 2.94 3.27
C ASP A 79 12.81 4.22 2.45
N CYS A 80 12.00 4.14 1.40
CA CYS A 80 11.59 5.29 0.60
C CYS A 80 10.85 6.34 1.45
N VAL A 81 9.88 5.91 2.26
CA VAL A 81 9.13 6.80 3.15
C VAL A 81 10.06 7.42 4.19
N LYS A 82 10.90 6.62 4.85
CA LYS A 82 11.86 7.11 5.85
C LYS A 82 12.83 8.13 5.27
N LEU A 83 13.41 7.86 4.10
CA LEU A 83 14.32 8.79 3.42
C LEU A 83 13.60 10.06 2.97
N ALA A 84 12.37 9.93 2.47
CA ALA A 84 11.58 11.09 2.08
C ALA A 84 11.36 12.03 3.28
N VAL A 85 10.86 11.49 4.39
CA VAL A 85 10.52 12.27 5.59
C VAL A 85 11.75 12.90 6.23
N ASN A 86 12.87 12.18 6.29
CA ASN A 86 14.05 12.63 7.05
C ASN A 86 15.04 13.47 6.22
N GLU A 87 15.20 13.19 4.93
CA GLU A 87 16.28 13.78 4.12
C GLU A 87 15.80 14.71 2.99
N ILE A 88 14.57 14.53 2.51
CA ILE A 88 14.07 15.24 1.31
C ILE A 88 13.06 16.32 1.68
N LEU A 89 12.05 15.95 2.48
CA LEU A 89 10.93 16.82 2.80
C LEU A 89 11.32 17.83 3.88
N LYS A 90 11.04 19.11 3.62
CA LYS A 90 11.30 20.22 4.57
C LYS A 90 10.18 20.41 5.59
N ARG A 91 9.04 19.75 5.37
CA ARG A 91 7.87 19.77 6.24
C ARG A 91 7.19 18.41 6.16
N LYS A 92 6.46 18.05 7.21
CA LYS A 92 5.62 16.84 7.21
C LYS A 92 4.61 16.90 6.05
N PRO A 93 4.48 15.84 5.24
CA PRO A 93 3.47 15.78 4.20
C PRO A 93 2.06 15.71 4.83
N ASP A 94 1.09 16.26 4.11
CA ASP A 94 -0.32 16.28 4.50
C ASP A 94 -1.01 14.95 4.16
N LEU A 95 -0.44 14.18 3.22
CA LEU A 95 -0.89 12.85 2.82
C LEU A 95 0.28 12.03 2.28
N CYS A 96 0.32 10.74 2.56
CA CYS A 96 1.16 9.77 1.85
C CYS A 96 0.27 8.79 1.08
N VAL A 97 0.57 8.57 -0.20
CA VAL A 97 -0.10 7.56 -1.01
C VAL A 97 0.91 6.55 -1.56
N SER A 98 0.55 5.28 -1.50
CA SER A 98 1.37 4.17 -1.96
C SER A 98 0.64 3.38 -3.05
N GLY A 99 1.28 3.13 -4.19
CA GLY A 99 0.73 2.38 -5.32
C GLY A 99 0.73 3.18 -6.64
N VAL A 100 -0.20 2.95 -7.57
CA VAL A 100 -1.20 1.86 -7.54
C VAL A 100 -0.51 0.52 -7.83
N ASN A 101 -0.69 -0.47 -6.96
CA ASN A 101 -0.10 -1.80 -7.12
C ASN A 101 -0.83 -2.63 -8.18
N HIS A 102 -0.08 -3.45 -8.91
CA HIS A 102 -0.63 -4.49 -9.77
C HIS A 102 -1.00 -5.73 -8.96
N GLY A 103 -2.30 -5.97 -8.80
CA GLY A 103 -2.84 -7.09 -8.03
C GLY A 103 -3.35 -6.69 -6.65
N SER A 104 -4.09 -7.63 -6.05
CA SER A 104 -4.81 -7.40 -4.80
C SER A 104 -3.92 -7.42 -3.57
N ASN A 105 -4.13 -6.46 -2.66
CA ASN A 105 -3.60 -6.44 -1.30
C ASN A 105 -4.71 -6.61 -0.26
N SER A 106 -5.86 -7.18 -0.65
CA SER A 106 -7.00 -7.48 0.23
C SER A 106 -6.73 -8.67 1.16
N SER A 107 -7.53 -8.75 2.21
CA SER A 107 -7.44 -9.78 3.24
C SER A 107 -6.02 -9.89 3.83
N ILE A 108 -5.53 -11.12 4.05
CA ILE A 108 -4.23 -11.39 4.67
C ILE A 108 -3.03 -10.86 3.88
N ASN A 109 -3.21 -10.53 2.59
CA ASN A 109 -2.14 -9.99 1.74
C ASN A 109 -1.64 -8.63 2.22
N VAL A 110 -2.44 -7.89 3.00
CA VAL A 110 -2.07 -6.61 3.60
C VAL A 110 -0.74 -6.68 4.38
N ILE A 111 -0.43 -7.82 5.02
CA ILE A 111 0.78 -8.01 5.84
C ILE A 111 2.04 -8.20 4.98
N TYR A 112 1.90 -8.76 3.78
CA TYR A 112 3.02 -9.06 2.87
C TYR A 112 3.22 -7.97 1.82
N SER A 113 2.29 -7.04 1.73
CA SER A 113 2.25 -5.97 0.74
C SER A 113 3.31 -4.91 1.01
N GLY A 114 4.18 -4.66 0.02
CA GLY A 114 5.11 -3.52 0.05
C GLY A 114 4.36 -2.19 -0.04
N THR A 115 3.28 -2.16 -0.84
CA THR A 115 2.36 -1.02 -0.95
C THR A 115 1.83 -0.58 0.41
N MET A 116 1.26 -1.53 1.17
CA MET A 116 0.69 -1.25 2.49
C MET A 116 1.77 -1.02 3.54
N SER A 117 2.93 -1.66 3.41
CA SER A 117 4.07 -1.43 4.29
C SER A 117 4.53 0.03 4.24
N ALA A 118 4.58 0.65 3.06
CA ALA A 118 4.87 2.08 2.96
C ALA A 118 3.76 2.97 3.55
N ALA A 119 2.49 2.62 3.34
CA ALA A 119 1.38 3.37 3.93
C ALA A 119 1.40 3.28 5.47
N VAL A 120 1.65 2.09 6.03
CA VAL A 120 1.81 1.86 7.47
C VAL A 120 2.99 2.65 8.03
N GLU A 121 4.14 2.64 7.34
CA GLU A 121 5.30 3.45 7.75
C GLU A 121 4.95 4.94 7.85
N ALA A 122 4.27 5.48 6.84
CA ALA A 122 3.81 6.87 6.87
C ALA A 122 2.83 7.12 8.03
N GLY A 123 1.94 6.16 8.31
CA GLY A 123 1.05 6.18 9.47
C GLY A 123 1.79 6.21 10.81
N ILE A 124 2.89 5.46 10.95
CA ILE A 124 3.77 5.46 12.14
C ILE A 124 4.42 6.83 12.33
N GLU A 125 4.84 7.48 11.25
CA GLU A 125 5.32 8.88 11.25
C GLU A 125 4.19 9.91 11.48
N GLY A 126 2.96 9.43 11.68
CA GLY A 126 1.75 10.22 11.94
C GLY A 126 1.23 10.98 10.72
N ILE A 127 1.54 10.51 9.51
CA ILE A 127 1.07 11.06 8.24
C ILE A 127 -0.20 10.28 7.84
N PRO A 128 -1.33 10.94 7.51
CA PRO A 128 -2.46 10.24 6.92
C PRO A 128 -2.03 9.48 5.67
N ALA A 129 -2.36 8.19 5.56
CA ALA A 129 -1.80 7.35 4.51
C ALA A 129 -2.82 6.40 3.86
N ILE A 130 -2.64 6.17 2.57
CA ILE A 130 -3.51 5.31 1.75
C ILE A 130 -2.64 4.41 0.86
N GLY A 131 -2.88 3.10 0.91
CA GLY A 131 -2.39 2.14 -0.08
C GLY A 131 -3.46 1.86 -1.13
N PHE A 132 -3.10 1.94 -2.40
CA PHE A 132 -3.98 1.70 -3.54
C PHE A 132 -3.53 0.49 -4.36
N SER A 133 -4.48 -0.40 -4.67
CA SER A 133 -4.25 -1.62 -5.43
C SER A 133 -5.35 -1.86 -6.47
N LEU A 134 -4.98 -2.22 -7.69
CA LEU A 134 -5.93 -2.63 -8.73
C LEU A 134 -5.89 -4.15 -8.86
N LEU A 135 -7.06 -4.81 -8.93
CA LEU A 135 -7.17 -6.27 -9.12
C LEU A 135 -6.82 -6.72 -10.55
N ASP A 136 -5.74 -6.18 -11.10
CA ASP A 136 -5.18 -6.52 -12.38
C ASP A 136 -3.67 -6.72 -12.25
N TYR A 137 -3.20 -7.93 -12.57
CA TYR A 137 -1.79 -8.32 -12.52
C TYR A 137 -1.07 -8.04 -13.83
N ASP A 138 -1.77 -7.60 -14.89
CA ASP A 138 -1.16 -7.21 -16.15
C ASP A 138 -0.37 -5.91 -15.98
N TRP A 139 0.89 -5.88 -16.41
CA TRP A 139 1.72 -4.68 -16.40
C TRP A 139 1.11 -3.52 -17.21
N ASN A 140 0.27 -3.82 -18.19
CA ASN A 140 -0.43 -2.84 -19.01
C ASN A 140 -1.87 -2.60 -18.54
N ALA A 141 -2.16 -2.88 -17.26
CA ALA A 141 -3.48 -2.62 -16.68
C ALA A 141 -3.94 -1.18 -16.91
N ASP A 142 -5.25 -1.03 -17.13
CA ASP A 142 -5.86 0.29 -17.36
C ASP A 142 -6.22 0.98 -16.04
N PHE A 143 -5.31 1.84 -15.60
CA PHE A 143 -5.47 2.65 -14.40
C PHE A 143 -6.39 3.87 -14.59
N ASP A 144 -6.81 4.21 -15.81
CA ASP A 144 -7.67 5.38 -16.02
C ASP A 144 -9.05 5.18 -15.34
N THR A 145 -9.54 3.94 -15.35
CA THR A 145 -10.82 3.52 -14.74
C THR A 145 -10.96 3.84 -13.25
N ILE A 146 -9.85 4.03 -12.54
CA ILE A 146 -9.83 4.23 -11.07
C ILE A 146 -9.41 5.63 -10.65
N LYS A 147 -8.97 6.49 -11.58
CA LYS A 147 -8.42 7.82 -11.26
C LYS A 147 -9.42 8.72 -10.54
N SER A 148 -10.68 8.71 -10.98
CA SER A 148 -11.75 9.50 -10.35
C SER A 148 -12.00 9.10 -8.90
N PHE A 149 -11.93 7.79 -8.61
CA PHE A 149 -12.10 7.24 -7.26
C PHE A 149 -10.88 7.48 -6.37
N ILE A 150 -9.66 7.32 -6.89
CA ILE A 150 -8.43 7.71 -6.18
C ILE A 150 -8.52 9.18 -5.76
N ARG A 151 -8.89 10.06 -6.69
CA ARG A 151 -9.06 11.49 -6.42
C ARG A 151 -10.06 11.73 -5.30
N LYS A 152 -11.24 11.09 -5.39
CA LYS A 152 -12.31 11.23 -4.40
C LYS A 152 -11.83 10.82 -3.01
N ILE A 153 -11.24 9.63 -2.87
CA ILE A 153 -10.78 9.09 -1.58
C ILE A 153 -9.68 9.97 -1.00
N SER A 154 -8.70 10.40 -1.81
CA SER A 154 -7.62 11.27 -1.34
C SER A 154 -8.12 12.64 -0.88
N VAL A 155 -9.12 13.22 -1.56
CA VAL A 155 -9.75 14.48 -1.13
C VAL A 155 -10.45 14.31 0.22
N GLU A 156 -11.23 13.25 0.40
CA GLU A 156 -11.92 12.98 1.68
C GLU A 156 -10.91 12.85 2.84
N VAL A 157 -9.78 12.19 2.62
CA VAL A 157 -8.73 12.06 3.63
C VAL A 157 -8.02 13.39 3.89
N LEU A 158 -7.74 14.19 2.86
CA LEU A 158 -7.13 15.51 3.02
C LEU A 158 -8.05 16.51 3.75
N GLU A 159 -9.37 16.37 3.60
CA GLU A 159 -10.34 17.27 4.21
C GLU A 159 -10.70 16.88 5.64
N ASN A 160 -10.86 15.58 5.91
CA ASN A 160 -11.35 15.08 7.20
C ASN A 160 -10.22 14.51 8.09
N GLY A 161 -9.06 14.20 7.54
CA GLY A 161 -8.01 13.44 8.21
C GLY A 161 -8.37 11.96 8.36
N LEU A 162 -7.56 11.26 9.14
CA LEU A 162 -7.81 9.88 9.58
C LEU A 162 -7.73 9.80 11.11
N PRO A 163 -8.42 8.82 11.73
CA PRO A 163 -8.20 8.51 13.14
C PRO A 163 -6.73 8.19 13.42
N GLU A 164 -6.28 8.49 14.63
CA GLU A 164 -4.91 8.20 15.06
C GLU A 164 -4.62 6.69 14.97
N GLY A 165 -3.44 6.34 14.45
CA GLY A 165 -3.03 4.94 14.29
C GLY A 165 -3.69 4.19 13.14
N VAL A 166 -4.43 4.88 12.26
CA VAL A 166 -5.17 4.27 11.15
C VAL A 166 -4.63 4.75 9.79
N VAL A 167 -4.48 3.79 8.87
CA VAL A 167 -4.21 4.01 7.44
C VAL A 167 -5.29 3.31 6.62
N LEU A 168 -5.44 3.64 5.34
CA LEU A 168 -6.44 3.00 4.47
C LEU A 168 -5.78 2.01 3.50
N ASN A 169 -6.32 0.80 3.42
CA ASN A 169 -6.06 -0.16 2.34
C ASN A 169 -7.23 -0.11 1.35
N VAL A 170 -6.96 0.28 0.11
CA VAL A 170 -7.97 0.48 -0.93
C VAL A 170 -7.70 -0.44 -2.10
N ASN A 171 -8.68 -1.29 -2.43
CA ASN A 171 -8.59 -2.19 -3.58
C ASN A 171 -9.70 -1.89 -4.57
N PHE A 172 -9.35 -1.81 -5.86
CA PHE A 172 -10.25 -1.56 -6.96
C PHE A 172 -10.52 -2.85 -7.75
N PRO A 173 -11.79 -3.22 -8.01
CA PRO A 173 -12.08 -4.36 -8.87
C PRO A 173 -11.68 -4.06 -10.31
N LYS A 174 -11.29 -5.10 -11.08
CA LYS A 174 -10.97 -4.98 -12.51
C LYS A 174 -12.25 -4.84 -13.33
N LEU A 175 -12.84 -3.66 -13.29
CA LEU A 175 -14.08 -3.28 -13.97
C LEU A 175 -13.90 -1.92 -14.65
N LYS A 176 -14.76 -1.63 -15.63
CA LYS A 176 -14.86 -0.27 -16.16
C LYS A 176 -15.44 0.66 -15.09
N GLU A 177 -15.12 1.95 -15.20
CA GLU A 177 -15.61 2.96 -14.26
C GLU A 177 -17.14 2.95 -14.12
N GLU A 178 -17.87 2.80 -15.24
CA GLU A 178 -19.34 2.72 -15.27
C GLU A 178 -19.95 1.49 -14.58
N ASP A 179 -19.16 0.41 -14.44
CA ASP A 179 -19.59 -0.86 -13.84
C ASP A 179 -19.28 -0.92 -12.33
N ILE A 180 -18.49 0.04 -11.81
CA ILE A 180 -18.18 0.13 -10.38
C ILE A 180 -19.39 0.66 -9.62
N LYS A 181 -19.93 -0.18 -8.71
CA LYS A 181 -21.17 0.11 -7.97
C LYS A 181 -21.00 1.15 -6.86
N GLY A 182 -19.76 1.49 -6.51
CA GLY A 182 -19.42 2.50 -5.50
C GLY A 182 -18.30 2.05 -4.56
N ILE A 183 -18.10 2.84 -3.50
CA ILE A 183 -17.09 2.62 -2.46
C ILE A 183 -17.78 2.02 -1.23
N ARG A 184 -17.19 0.96 -0.65
CA ARG A 184 -17.63 0.39 0.63
C ARG A 184 -16.50 0.40 1.64
N ILE A 185 -16.83 0.85 2.86
CA ILE A 185 -15.97 0.63 4.02
C ILE A 185 -16.14 -0.82 4.45
N CYS A 186 -15.03 -1.54 4.54
CA CYS A 186 -15.01 -2.97 4.81
C CYS A 186 -14.11 -3.28 6.01
N ARG A 187 -14.32 -4.45 6.60
CA ARG A 187 -13.26 -5.11 7.40
C ARG A 187 -12.46 -6.07 6.53
N GLN A 188 -11.26 -6.41 6.99
CA GLN A 188 -10.45 -7.46 6.37
C GLN A 188 -11.18 -8.81 6.43
N ALA A 189 -11.30 -9.51 5.29
CA ALA A 189 -11.84 -10.86 5.25
C ALA A 189 -10.94 -11.85 6.00
N LYS A 190 -11.55 -12.86 6.63
CA LYS A 190 -10.82 -14.03 7.13
C LYS A 190 -10.51 -14.99 5.97
N ALA A 191 -9.42 -14.72 5.26
CA ALA A 191 -8.88 -15.61 4.24
C ALA A 191 -7.43 -15.98 4.55
N ILE A 192 -7.00 -17.13 4.00
CA ILE A 192 -5.63 -17.64 4.14
C ILE A 192 -5.15 -18.17 2.80
N TRP A 193 -3.84 -18.10 2.58
CA TRP A 193 -3.19 -18.90 1.55
C TRP A 193 -2.94 -20.31 2.09
N VAL A 194 -3.52 -21.30 1.43
CA VAL A 194 -3.13 -22.69 1.66
C VAL A 194 -1.89 -22.95 0.80
N GLU A 195 -0.74 -22.88 1.45
CA GLU A 195 0.57 -22.96 0.79
C GLU A 195 0.81 -24.34 0.17
N LYS A 196 1.43 -24.33 -1.00
CA LYS A 196 1.92 -25.51 -1.71
C LYS A 196 3.28 -25.20 -2.32
N PHE A 197 4.21 -26.13 -2.26
CA PHE A 197 5.50 -25.97 -2.93
C PHE A 197 5.56 -26.82 -4.19
N ASP A 198 5.82 -26.18 -5.34
CA ASP A 198 6.15 -26.89 -6.58
C ASP A 198 7.64 -27.24 -6.57
N LYS A 199 7.93 -28.51 -6.26
CA LYS A 199 9.27 -29.06 -6.16
C LYS A 199 9.80 -29.45 -7.54
N ARG A 200 10.96 -28.92 -7.90
CA ARG A 200 11.68 -29.23 -9.15
C ARG A 200 13.15 -29.52 -8.87
N LYS A 201 13.90 -29.90 -9.92
CA LYS A 201 15.34 -30.17 -9.86
C LYS A 201 16.11 -29.32 -10.85
N THR A 202 17.24 -28.78 -10.41
CA THR A 202 18.22 -28.14 -11.31
C THR A 202 18.88 -29.20 -12.19
N PRO A 203 19.55 -28.81 -13.29
CA PRO A 203 20.33 -29.75 -14.11
C PRO A 203 21.41 -30.51 -13.31
N GLN A 204 21.92 -29.94 -12.21
CA GLN A 204 22.90 -30.56 -11.32
C GLN A 204 22.25 -31.45 -10.24
N GLY A 205 20.94 -31.72 -10.33
CA GLY A 205 20.21 -32.62 -9.44
C GLY A 205 19.78 -32.00 -8.09
N ARG A 206 20.05 -30.70 -7.86
CA ARG A 206 19.64 -30.00 -6.63
C ARG A 206 18.14 -29.71 -6.66
N ASP A 207 17.47 -29.96 -5.55
CA ASP A 207 16.06 -29.60 -5.40
C ASP A 207 15.92 -28.07 -5.29
N TYR A 208 14.89 -27.52 -5.93
CA TYR A 208 14.41 -26.15 -5.71
C TYR A 208 12.89 -26.14 -5.68
N TYR A 209 12.32 -25.10 -5.06
CA TYR A 209 10.90 -25.04 -4.75
C TYR A 209 10.36 -23.67 -5.15
N TRP A 210 9.22 -23.66 -5.82
CA TRP A 210 8.42 -22.44 -5.98
C TRP A 210 7.33 -22.44 -4.93
N LEU A 211 7.24 -21.35 -4.16
CA LEU A 211 6.09 -21.11 -3.31
C LEU A 211 4.88 -20.83 -4.21
N ALA A 212 3.84 -21.63 -4.04
CA ALA A 212 2.54 -21.48 -4.64
C ALA A 212 1.48 -21.61 -3.54
N GLY A 213 0.22 -21.46 -3.89
CA GLY A 213 -0.87 -21.70 -2.97
C GLY A 213 -2.21 -21.44 -3.63
N GLU A 214 -3.26 -21.75 -2.88
CA GLU A 214 -4.62 -21.38 -3.24
C GLU A 214 -5.13 -20.40 -2.18
N PHE A 215 -5.70 -19.28 -2.63
CA PHE A 215 -6.34 -18.32 -1.75
C PHE A 215 -7.70 -18.87 -1.34
N VAL A 216 -7.89 -19.10 -0.03
CA VAL A 216 -9.11 -19.66 0.52
C VAL A 216 -9.78 -18.62 1.41
N ASN A 217 -10.88 -18.06 0.90
CA ASN A 217 -11.75 -17.20 1.67
C ASN A 217 -12.71 -18.04 2.52
N GLN A 218 -12.55 -17.98 3.84
CA GLN A 218 -13.42 -18.68 4.80
C GLN A 218 -14.54 -17.77 5.33
N ASP A 219 -14.48 -16.49 4.99
CA ASP A 219 -15.42 -15.48 5.41
C ASP A 219 -16.65 -15.49 4.52
N LYS A 220 -17.83 -15.45 5.14
CA LYS A 220 -19.12 -15.36 4.44
C LYS A 220 -19.82 -14.04 4.70
N GLY A 221 -19.14 -13.09 5.34
CA GLY A 221 -19.66 -11.76 5.64
C GLY A 221 -19.71 -10.87 4.42
N GLU A 222 -20.79 -10.11 4.29
CA GLU A 222 -20.99 -9.10 3.23
C GLU A 222 -20.34 -7.74 3.55
N ASP A 223 -19.71 -7.64 4.74
CA ASP A 223 -18.99 -6.48 5.25
C ASP A 223 -17.46 -6.57 4.99
N THR A 224 -17.03 -7.54 4.18
CA THR A 224 -15.61 -7.81 3.90
C THR A 224 -15.11 -7.13 2.63
N ASP A 225 -13.79 -6.92 2.56
CA ASP A 225 -13.10 -6.46 1.36
C ASP A 225 -13.28 -7.42 0.18
N GLU A 226 -13.07 -8.73 0.38
CA GLU A 226 -13.28 -9.75 -0.64
C GLU A 226 -14.71 -9.73 -1.19
N TRP A 227 -15.73 -9.71 -0.32
CA TRP A 227 -17.12 -9.67 -0.77
C TRP A 227 -17.41 -8.39 -1.56
N ALA A 228 -16.92 -7.23 -1.10
CA ALA A 228 -17.12 -5.96 -1.79
C ALA A 228 -16.54 -6.00 -3.21
N LEU A 229 -15.30 -6.49 -3.35
CA LEU A 229 -14.59 -6.62 -4.62
C LEU A 229 -15.32 -7.59 -5.57
N GLU A 230 -15.68 -8.78 -5.09
CA GLU A 230 -16.44 -9.77 -5.87
C GLU A 230 -17.81 -9.23 -6.34
N ASN A 231 -18.41 -8.32 -5.57
CA ASN A 231 -19.70 -7.71 -5.89
C ASN A 231 -19.59 -6.40 -6.68
N GLY A 232 -18.39 -6.01 -7.14
CA GLY A 232 -18.18 -4.84 -7.99
C GLY A 232 -18.13 -3.50 -7.24
N PHE A 233 -17.81 -3.54 -5.94
CA PHE A 233 -17.52 -2.35 -5.15
C PHE A 233 -16.01 -2.18 -4.96
N ILE A 234 -15.57 -0.93 -4.80
CA ILE A 234 -14.24 -0.60 -4.29
C ILE A 234 -14.24 -0.89 -2.79
N SER A 235 -13.26 -1.64 -2.32
CA SER A 235 -13.09 -1.87 -0.87
C SER A 235 -12.16 -0.82 -0.27
N VAL A 236 -12.55 -0.30 0.89
CA VAL A 236 -11.74 0.58 1.73
C VAL A 236 -11.72 -0.02 3.13
N VAL A 237 -10.57 -0.55 3.52
CA VAL A 237 -10.37 -1.12 4.86
C VAL A 237 -9.52 -0.18 5.70
N PRO A 238 -10.01 0.35 6.83
CA PRO A 238 -9.16 1.01 7.81
C PRO A 238 -8.27 -0.04 8.47
N VAL A 239 -6.96 0.13 8.36
CA VAL A 239 -5.93 -0.76 8.88
C VAL A 239 -5.18 -0.05 10.01
N GLN A 240 -4.96 -0.77 11.10
CA GLN A 240 -4.13 -0.33 12.22
C GLN A 240 -2.79 -1.07 12.21
N PHE A 241 -1.79 -0.49 12.85
CA PHE A 241 -0.46 -1.08 13.03
C PHE A 241 -0.11 -1.36 14.49
N ASP A 242 -0.99 -0.99 15.44
CA ASP A 242 -0.98 -1.60 16.76
C ASP A 242 -1.56 -3.02 16.67
N LEU A 243 -0.67 -4.01 16.67
CA LEU A 243 -1.01 -5.43 16.62
C LEU A 243 -1.33 -6.02 17.99
N THR A 244 -1.42 -5.18 19.04
CA THR A 244 -1.79 -5.64 20.38
C THR A 244 -3.20 -6.23 20.35
N ALA A 245 -3.32 -7.49 20.76
CA ALA A 245 -4.60 -8.15 20.97
C ALA A 245 -5.26 -7.64 22.27
N HIS A 246 -5.73 -6.38 22.27
CA HIS A 246 -6.30 -5.71 23.45
C HIS A 246 -7.37 -6.55 24.17
N HIS A 247 -8.19 -7.28 23.41
CA HIS A 247 -9.23 -8.18 23.94
C HIS A 247 -8.65 -9.34 24.79
N ALA A 248 -7.42 -9.78 24.53
CA ALA A 248 -6.79 -10.90 25.21
C ALA A 248 -6.05 -10.49 26.50
N ILE A 249 -5.71 -9.20 26.65
CA ILE A 249 -4.93 -8.68 27.80
C ILE A 249 -5.61 -9.05 29.13
N GLN A 250 -6.91 -8.82 29.24
CA GLN A 250 -7.66 -9.09 30.47
C GLN A 250 -7.57 -10.56 30.87
N GLN A 251 -7.69 -11.48 29.90
CA GLN A 251 -7.57 -12.91 30.14
C GLN A 251 -6.17 -13.29 30.60
N LEU A 252 -5.13 -12.80 29.92
CA LEU A 252 -3.73 -13.10 30.28
C LEU A 252 -3.36 -12.60 31.66
N ASN A 253 -3.92 -11.47 32.10
CA ASN A 253 -3.70 -10.93 33.45
C ASN A 253 -4.30 -11.79 34.58
N THR A 254 -5.13 -12.78 34.27
CA THR A 254 -5.66 -13.73 35.28
C THR A 254 -4.68 -14.85 35.63
N TRP A 255 -3.58 -15.00 34.87
CA TRP A 255 -2.62 -16.08 35.07
C TRP A 255 -1.58 -15.70 36.13
N LYS A 256 -1.04 -16.72 36.82
CA LYS A 256 -0.06 -16.56 37.89
C LYS A 256 1.36 -16.54 37.30
N TRP A 257 1.73 -15.44 36.66
CA TRP A 257 3.04 -15.31 36.00
C TRP A 257 4.24 -15.26 36.95
N ASN A 258 4.00 -14.82 38.19
CA ASN A 258 5.04 -14.51 39.18
C ASN A 258 4.88 -15.31 40.49
N GLU A 259 4.11 -16.40 40.46
CA GLU A 259 4.03 -17.35 41.58
C GLU A 259 4.93 -18.56 41.35
#